data_AF-A0A3B9A705-F1
#
_entry.id   AF-A0A3B9A705-F1
#
_cell.length_a   1.000
_cell.length_b   1.000
_cell.length_c   1.000
_cell.angle_alpha   90.00
_cell.angle_beta   90.00
_cell.angle_gamma   90.00
#
_symmetry.space_group_name_H-M   'P 1'
#
loop_
_entity.id
_entity.type
_entity.pdbx_description
1 polymer ?
#
loop_
_entity_poly.entity_id
_entity_poly.type
_entity_poly.pdbx_seq_one_letter_code
_entity_poly.pdbx_strand_id
1 'polypeptide(L)'
;MAKKIFISATAQDCGKTTTSLSLLYHARQRYRRVGFIKPIGPKPIDFHGRRIDTDPAMIAQVYGLEAQIDAMCPVVVEPGMTQQVIEGAITTQELEGRILRAMAHLEAECDFLIVEGAGHSGVGAVLGLSNARVAALVGAPVLMVTGGGVGSVIDAVSMNLALYREEGAEVRLLVVNKLIREKRDKTLHQLQLAFRGEPFAVIGGYNYQPVLANPTLKRVANVLGVELTGNRDELMRIVHHVQIGAAATQRVVDLLQSNTLLLVTSSRDELLVTLATLYTMPEYRPLIAGLV
;
A
#
# COMPACT_ATOMS: atom_id res chain seq x y z
N MET A 1 12.52 24.73 8.89
CA MET A 1 12.14 23.78 7.83
C MET A 1 12.08 22.40 8.47
N ALA A 2 10.96 21.70 8.32
CA ALA A 2 10.81 20.35 8.88
C ALA A 2 11.82 19.39 8.22
N LYS A 3 12.28 18.39 8.98
CA LYS A 3 12.95 17.24 8.35
C LYS A 3 11.91 16.45 7.58
N LYS A 4 12.25 15.91 6.42
CA LYS A 4 11.30 15.17 5.58
C LYS A 4 11.93 13.94 4.97
N ILE A 5 11.09 12.95 4.68
CA ILE A 5 11.47 11.72 3.98
C ILE A 5 10.38 11.39 2.97
N PHE A 6 10.78 11.04 1.75
CA PHE A 6 9.86 10.58 0.72
C PHE A 6 9.83 9.06 0.68
N ILE A 7 8.67 8.45 0.88
CA ILE A 7 8.47 7.00 0.86
C ILE A 7 7.96 6.61 -0.53
N SER A 8 8.82 5.95 -1.30
CA SER A 8 8.49 5.36 -2.59
C SER A 8 8.36 3.85 -2.49
N ALA A 9 7.89 3.20 -3.57
CA ALA A 9 8.07 1.77 -3.76
C ALA A 9 8.44 1.41 -5.19
N THR A 10 8.93 0.18 -5.34
CA THR A 10 9.22 -0.42 -6.64
C THR A 10 7.97 -0.93 -7.36
N ALA A 11 6.91 -1.24 -6.62
CA ALA A 11 5.62 -1.69 -7.15
C ALA A 11 4.44 -1.32 -6.23
N GLN A 12 3.22 -1.67 -6.66
CA GLN A 12 2.06 -1.70 -5.78
C GLN A 12 2.25 -2.77 -4.69
N ASP A 13 1.63 -2.54 -3.53
CA ASP A 13 1.60 -3.48 -2.41
C ASP A 13 2.97 -3.93 -1.85
N CYS A 14 4.05 -3.18 -2.05
CA CYS A 14 5.33 -3.42 -1.35
C CYS A 14 5.29 -3.07 0.15
N GLY A 15 4.21 -2.47 0.64
CA GLY A 15 4.03 -2.08 2.04
C GLY A 15 4.47 -0.65 2.38
N LYS A 16 4.39 0.29 1.43
CA LYS A 16 4.66 1.73 1.67
C LYS A 16 3.87 2.26 2.87
N THR A 17 2.56 2.10 2.85
CA THR A 17 1.67 2.63 3.88
C THR A 17 1.93 2.01 5.24
N THR A 18 2.28 0.71 5.30
CA THR A 18 2.75 0.07 6.54
C THR A 18 4.07 0.67 7.04
N THR A 19 5.00 0.94 6.13
CA THR A 19 6.25 1.65 6.45
C THR A 19 5.98 3.08 6.94
N SER A 20 5.06 3.82 6.31
CA SER A 20 4.66 5.17 6.74
C SER A 20 4.02 5.16 8.13
N LEU A 21 3.11 4.22 8.39
CA LEU A 21 2.53 4.00 9.71
C LEU A 21 3.64 3.78 10.74
N SER A 22 4.56 2.84 10.49
CA SER A 22 5.68 2.55 11.39
C SER A 22 6.58 3.75 11.66
N LEU A 23 6.95 4.47 10.59
CA LEU A 23 7.81 5.62 10.70
C LEU A 23 7.13 6.77 11.43
N LEU A 24 5.82 6.99 11.24
CA LEU A 24 5.07 7.97 12.02
C LEU A 24 5.06 7.61 13.51
N TYR A 25 4.82 6.34 13.84
CA TYR A 25 4.85 5.87 15.23
C TYR A 25 6.21 6.19 15.89
N HIS A 26 7.31 5.85 15.23
CA HIS A 26 8.65 6.14 15.73
C HIS A 26 8.99 7.64 15.72
N ALA A 27 8.54 8.38 14.71
CA ALA A 27 8.75 9.82 14.61
C ALA A 27 8.09 10.56 15.79
N ARG A 28 6.89 10.16 16.22
CA ARG A 28 6.20 10.76 17.38
C ARG A 28 6.95 10.59 18.70
N GLN A 29 7.80 9.56 18.82
CA GLN A 29 8.64 9.37 20.00
C GLN A 29 9.84 10.31 20.02
N ARG A 30 10.22 10.86 18.87
CA ARG A 30 11.43 11.69 18.70
C ARG A 30 11.14 13.17 18.42
N TYR A 31 10.00 13.46 17.78
CA TYR A 31 9.60 14.78 17.33
C TYR A 31 8.26 15.14 17.96
N ARG A 32 8.12 16.41 18.37
CA ARG A 32 6.90 16.89 19.01
C ARG A 32 5.76 17.04 18.02
N ARG A 33 6.07 17.53 16.81
CA ARG A 33 5.09 17.79 15.75
C ARG A 33 5.46 16.96 14.53
N VAL A 34 4.63 15.96 14.20
CA VAL A 34 4.82 15.13 13.02
C VAL A 34 3.66 15.33 12.07
N GLY A 35 3.93 15.28 10.77
CA GLY A 35 2.91 15.37 9.74
C GLY A 35 3.08 14.30 8.69
N PHE A 36 2.03 14.12 7.91
CA PHE A 36 1.99 13.20 6.79
C PHE A 36 1.35 13.91 5.60
N ILE A 37 1.87 13.65 4.41
CA ILE A 37 1.30 14.12 3.17
C ILE A 37 1.45 13.03 2.11
N LYS A 38 0.40 12.83 1.35
CA LYS A 38 0.41 12.08 0.11
C LYS A 38 0.17 13.07 -1.03
N PRO A 39 1.22 13.55 -1.72
CA PRO A 39 1.09 14.64 -2.68
C PRO A 39 0.08 14.36 -3.79
N ILE A 40 -0.02 13.10 -4.22
CA ILE A 40 -0.96 12.62 -5.24
C ILE A 40 -1.73 11.43 -4.70
N GLY A 41 -3.04 11.59 -4.63
CA GLY A 41 -3.98 10.64 -4.07
C GLY A 41 -4.88 9.99 -5.14
N PRO A 42 -4.54 8.79 -5.67
CA PRO A 42 -5.32 8.15 -6.72
C PRO A 42 -6.57 7.39 -6.26
N LYS A 43 -6.85 7.32 -4.95
CA LYS A 43 -7.97 6.53 -4.39
C LYS A 43 -8.93 7.43 -3.61
N PRO A 44 -9.73 8.27 -4.30
CA PRO A 44 -10.56 9.25 -3.63
C PRO A 44 -11.73 8.60 -2.89
N ILE A 45 -11.97 9.05 -1.66
CA ILE A 45 -13.08 8.68 -0.78
C ILE A 45 -13.74 9.94 -0.21
N ASP A 46 -14.95 9.80 0.32
CA ASP A 46 -15.52 10.83 1.19
C ASP A 46 -15.02 10.61 2.63
N PHE A 47 -14.45 11.66 3.21
CA PHE A 47 -13.98 11.70 4.58
C PHE A 47 -14.55 12.95 5.26
N HIS A 48 -15.64 12.78 6.01
CA HIS A 48 -16.34 13.88 6.69
C HIS A 48 -16.72 15.03 5.73
N GLY A 49 -17.24 14.70 4.54
CA GLY A 49 -17.61 15.69 3.52
C GLY A 49 -16.43 16.27 2.72
N ARG A 50 -15.22 15.73 2.91
CA ARG A 50 -14.03 16.10 2.14
C ARG A 50 -13.64 14.97 1.20
N ARG A 51 -13.35 15.30 -0.05
CA ARG A 51 -12.78 14.36 -1.03
C ARG A 51 -11.29 14.24 -0.79
N ILE A 52 -10.84 13.05 -0.40
CA ILE A 52 -9.42 12.79 -0.09
C ILE A 52 -9.04 11.34 -0.44
N ASP A 53 -7.75 11.07 -0.58
CA ASP A 53 -7.25 9.70 -0.71
C ASP A 53 -7.40 8.87 0.57
N THR A 54 -7.63 7.57 0.41
CA THR A 54 -7.78 6.62 1.51
C THR A 54 -6.59 6.63 2.50
N ASP A 55 -5.36 6.80 2.03
CA ASP A 55 -4.17 6.69 2.89
C ASP A 55 -4.06 7.89 3.86
N PRO A 56 -4.12 9.16 3.42
CA PRO A 56 -4.24 10.32 4.32
C PRO A 56 -5.38 10.23 5.32
N ALA A 57 -6.58 9.80 4.89
CA ALA A 57 -7.73 9.66 5.79
C ALA A 57 -7.46 8.64 6.91
N MET A 58 -6.91 7.47 6.54
CA MET A 58 -6.54 6.44 7.50
C MET A 58 -5.43 6.93 8.45
N ILE A 59 -4.40 7.58 7.92
CA ILE A 59 -3.29 8.12 8.74
C ILE A 59 -3.79 9.18 9.70
N ALA A 60 -4.70 10.05 9.27
CA ALA A 60 -5.29 11.08 10.11
C ALA A 60 -6.05 10.47 11.29
N GLN A 61 -6.91 9.47 11.03
CA GLN A 61 -7.64 8.76 12.09
C GLN A 61 -6.73 8.02 13.07
N VAL A 62 -5.69 7.35 12.57
CA VAL A 62 -4.79 6.56 13.42
C VAL A 62 -3.92 7.43 14.32
N TYR A 63 -3.51 8.62 13.84
CA TYR A 63 -2.55 9.48 14.54
C TYR A 63 -3.12 10.79 15.10
N GLY A 64 -4.42 11.02 14.93
CA GLY A 64 -5.08 12.25 15.36
C GLY A 64 -4.60 13.48 14.57
N LEU A 65 -4.48 13.35 13.24
CA LEU A 65 -4.01 14.43 12.34
C LEU A 65 -5.14 15.06 11.52
N GLU A 66 -6.40 14.87 11.90
CA GLU A 66 -7.58 15.33 11.16
C GLU A 66 -7.62 16.85 10.98
N ALA A 67 -7.01 17.61 11.91
CA ALA A 67 -6.88 19.06 11.77
C ALA A 67 -6.03 19.49 10.56
N GLN A 68 -5.14 18.63 10.07
CA GLN A 68 -4.23 18.89 8.96
C GLN A 68 -4.74 18.35 7.61
N ILE A 69 -5.91 17.70 7.60
CA ILE A 69 -6.38 16.85 6.50
C ILE A 69 -6.39 17.55 5.13
N ASP A 70 -6.68 18.86 5.08
CA ASP A 70 -6.70 19.65 3.85
C ASP A 70 -5.33 19.75 3.16
N ALA A 71 -4.25 19.71 3.94
CA ALA A 71 -2.90 19.75 3.42
C ALA A 71 -2.30 18.35 3.20
N MET A 72 -2.93 17.29 3.72
CA MET A 72 -2.41 15.93 3.63
C MET A 72 -2.54 15.32 2.23
N CYS A 73 -3.37 15.88 1.34
CA CYS A 73 -3.56 15.37 -0.03
C CYS A 73 -3.91 16.49 -1.02
N PRO A 74 -2.94 17.32 -1.44
CA PRO A 74 -3.20 18.49 -2.27
C PRO A 74 -3.70 18.18 -3.69
N VAL A 75 -3.40 16.98 -4.22
CA VAL A 75 -3.85 16.53 -5.53
C VAL A 75 -4.58 15.21 -5.38
N VAL A 76 -5.91 15.28 -5.30
CA VAL A 76 -6.79 14.10 -5.33
C VAL A 76 -7.14 13.82 -6.79
N VAL A 77 -6.82 12.63 -7.29
CA VAL A 77 -7.07 12.25 -8.69
C VAL A 77 -8.51 11.76 -8.81
N GLU A 78 -9.40 12.68 -9.19
CA GLU A 78 -10.81 12.39 -9.44
C GLU A 78 -11.04 11.85 -10.87
N PRO A 79 -12.17 11.17 -11.13
CA PRO A 79 -12.56 10.77 -12.47
C PRO A 79 -12.55 11.96 -13.45
N GLY A 80 -11.95 11.77 -14.63
CA GLY A 80 -11.82 12.80 -15.66
C GLY A 80 -10.61 13.72 -15.51
N MET A 81 -9.94 13.77 -14.35
CA MET A 81 -8.79 14.65 -14.13
C MET A 81 -7.62 14.36 -15.09
N THR A 82 -7.34 13.08 -15.35
CA THR A 82 -6.26 12.68 -16.28
C THR A 82 -6.54 13.18 -17.69
N GLN A 83 -7.79 13.11 -18.14
CA GLN A 83 -8.22 13.64 -19.43
C GLN A 83 -8.05 15.17 -19.48
N GLN A 84 -8.47 15.88 -18.44
CA GLN A 84 -8.31 17.33 -18.34
C GLN A 84 -6.84 17.76 -18.40
N VAL A 85 -5.91 16.99 -17.83
CA VAL A 85 -4.47 17.27 -17.95
C VAL A 85 -3.97 17.04 -19.38
N ILE A 86 -4.37 15.93 -20.01
CA ILE A 86 -3.98 15.61 -21.40
C ILE A 86 -4.51 16.69 -22.38
N GLU A 87 -5.71 17.20 -22.13
CA GLU A 87 -6.34 18.27 -22.92
C GLU A 87 -5.80 19.68 -22.57
N GLY A 88 -4.93 19.79 -21.57
CA GLY A 88 -4.32 21.06 -21.14
C GLY A 88 -5.24 21.96 -20.31
N ALA A 89 -6.42 21.49 -19.91
CA ALA A 89 -7.34 22.22 -19.02
C ALA A 89 -6.80 22.34 -17.59
N ILE A 90 -6.00 21.38 -17.14
CA ILE A 90 -5.24 21.42 -15.88
C ILE A 90 -3.75 21.28 -16.23
N THR A 91 -2.93 22.21 -15.76
CA THR A 91 -1.49 22.19 -16.07
C THR A 91 -0.67 21.49 -14.97
N THR A 92 0.45 20.87 -15.34
CA THR A 92 1.40 20.30 -14.38
C THR A 92 1.87 21.35 -13.36
N GLN A 93 2.15 22.57 -13.81
CA GLN A 93 2.62 23.68 -12.98
C GLN A 93 1.60 24.08 -11.90
N GLU A 94 0.30 24.04 -12.25
CA GLU A 94 -0.76 24.28 -11.27
C GLU A 94 -0.73 23.21 -10.16
N LEU A 95 -0.60 21.93 -10.54
CA LEU A 95 -0.54 20.81 -9.61
C LEU A 95 0.73 20.85 -8.75
N GLU A 96 1.89 21.16 -9.34
CA GLU A 96 3.15 21.43 -8.59
C GLU A 96 2.93 22.54 -7.56
N GLY A 97 2.28 23.63 -7.94
CA GLY A 97 1.96 24.75 -7.04
C GLY A 97 1.07 24.33 -5.88
N ARG A 98 0.09 23.45 -6.09
CA ARG A 98 -0.76 22.90 -5.02
C ARG A 98 0.07 22.07 -4.03
N ILE A 99 0.95 21.20 -4.54
CA ILE A 99 1.84 20.37 -3.72
C ILE A 99 2.77 21.25 -2.88
N LEU A 100 3.43 22.23 -3.49
CA LEU A 100 4.38 23.11 -2.81
C LEU A 100 3.70 23.96 -1.72
N ARG A 101 2.48 24.46 -1.95
CA ARG A 101 1.72 25.20 -0.92
C ARG A 101 1.37 24.32 0.28
N ALA A 102 0.89 23.10 0.04
CA ALA A 102 0.58 22.16 1.11
C ALA A 102 1.83 21.73 1.89
N MET A 103 2.94 21.48 1.19
CA MET A 103 4.24 21.21 1.80
C MET A 103 4.70 22.37 2.69
N ALA A 104 4.66 23.62 2.19
CA ALA A 104 5.08 24.79 2.96
C ALA A 104 4.24 24.99 4.23
N HIS A 105 2.93 24.76 4.14
CA HIS A 105 2.03 24.80 5.31
C HIS A 105 2.41 23.74 6.35
N LEU A 106 2.55 22.48 5.94
CA LEU A 106 2.92 21.39 6.85
C LEU A 106 4.34 21.56 7.42
N GLU A 107 5.28 22.12 6.66
CA GLU A 107 6.65 22.37 7.12
C GLU A 107 6.73 23.48 8.18
N ALA A 108 5.77 24.39 8.23
CA ALA A 108 5.66 25.40 9.28
C ALA A 108 5.11 24.80 10.59
N GLU A 109 4.21 23.82 10.47
CA GLU A 109 3.53 23.21 11.61
C GLU A 109 4.27 22.00 12.19
N CYS A 110 5.10 21.32 11.40
CA CYS A 110 5.73 20.07 11.78
C CYS A 110 7.25 20.19 11.93
N ASP A 111 7.82 19.33 12.77
CA ASP A 111 9.27 19.14 12.91
C ASP A 111 9.77 18.01 11.99
N PHE A 112 8.91 17.04 11.71
CA PHE A 112 9.18 15.90 10.83
C PHE A 112 7.97 15.56 9.94
N LEU A 113 8.20 15.41 8.63
CA LEU A 113 7.18 15.10 7.64
C LEU A 113 7.47 13.79 6.92
N ILE A 114 6.44 12.96 6.81
CA ILE A 114 6.43 11.81 5.91
C ILE A 114 5.69 12.20 4.64
N VAL A 115 6.39 12.10 3.51
CA VAL A 115 5.81 12.29 2.18
C VAL A 115 5.63 10.91 1.54
N GLU A 116 4.41 10.42 1.41
CA GLU A 116 4.13 9.11 0.80
C GLU A 116 3.83 9.26 -0.70
N GLY A 117 4.58 8.56 -1.54
CA GLY A 117 4.28 8.43 -2.97
C GLY A 117 3.19 7.40 -3.28
N ALA A 118 2.71 7.36 -4.51
CA ALA A 118 1.68 6.41 -4.95
C ALA A 118 2.28 5.28 -5.79
N GLY A 119 1.94 4.01 -5.55
CA GLY A 119 2.39 2.91 -6.43
C GLY A 119 3.92 2.81 -6.66
N HIS A 120 4.35 2.70 -7.93
CA HIS A 120 5.76 2.63 -8.35
C HIS A 120 6.32 4.01 -8.77
N SER A 121 7.61 4.12 -9.11
CA SER A 121 8.28 5.41 -9.41
C SER A 121 7.57 6.30 -10.44
N GLY A 122 6.99 5.70 -11.48
CA GLY A 122 6.33 6.40 -12.60
C GLY A 122 4.85 6.73 -12.39
N VAL A 123 4.21 6.30 -11.30
CA VAL A 123 2.82 6.68 -11.03
C VAL A 123 2.73 8.21 -10.88
N GLY A 124 1.72 8.80 -11.53
CA GLY A 124 1.56 10.26 -11.64
C GLY A 124 2.18 10.86 -12.89
N ALA A 125 2.86 10.08 -13.75
CA ALA A 125 3.45 10.58 -15.00
C ALA A 125 2.44 11.25 -15.94
N VAL A 126 1.19 10.77 -16.00
CA VAL A 126 0.11 11.42 -16.78
C VAL A 126 -0.18 12.85 -16.30
N LEU A 127 0.13 13.16 -15.04
CA LEU A 127 0.00 14.50 -14.45
C LEU A 127 1.30 15.34 -14.61
N GLY A 128 2.35 14.77 -15.20
CA GLY A 128 3.71 15.32 -15.14
C GLY A 128 4.34 15.26 -13.74
N LEU A 129 3.81 14.42 -12.85
CA LEU A 129 4.17 14.37 -11.44
C LEU A 129 4.47 12.92 -11.02
N SER A 130 5.47 12.30 -11.63
CA SER A 130 5.98 11.01 -11.17
C SER A 130 6.43 11.10 -9.71
N ASN A 131 6.48 9.98 -8.97
CA ASN A 131 7.00 10.01 -7.60
C ASN A 131 8.44 10.55 -7.53
N ALA A 132 9.26 10.24 -8.54
CA ALA A 132 10.61 10.76 -8.65
C ALA A 132 10.62 12.29 -8.84
N ARG A 133 9.77 12.81 -9.73
CA ARG A 133 9.59 14.25 -9.94
C ARG A 133 9.14 14.94 -8.67
N VAL A 134 8.14 14.38 -7.98
CA VAL A 134 7.61 14.94 -6.73
C VAL A 134 8.67 14.93 -5.64
N ALA A 135 9.45 13.86 -5.49
CA ALA A 135 10.54 13.79 -4.53
C ALA A 135 11.62 14.85 -4.77
N ALA A 136 11.99 15.08 -6.03
CA ALA A 136 12.90 16.14 -6.45
C ALA A 136 12.30 17.53 -6.16
N LEU A 137 11.06 17.76 -6.59
CA LEU A 137 10.32 19.01 -6.41
C LEU A 137 10.26 19.43 -4.94
N VAL A 138 9.97 18.49 -4.04
CA VAL A 138 9.89 18.78 -2.60
C VAL A 138 11.24 18.67 -1.90
N GLY A 139 12.33 18.32 -2.60
CA GLY A 139 13.67 18.18 -2.03
C GLY A 139 13.76 17.21 -0.85
N ALA A 140 13.04 16.09 -0.91
CA ALA A 140 13.02 15.10 0.16
C ALA A 140 13.89 13.88 -0.19
N PRO A 141 14.78 13.43 0.71
CA PRO A 141 15.53 12.19 0.50
C PRO A 141 14.57 11.00 0.45
N VAL A 142 14.83 10.08 -0.48
CA VAL A 142 13.93 8.97 -0.79
C VAL A 142 14.32 7.71 -0.03
N LEU A 143 13.33 7.14 0.65
CA LEU A 143 13.30 5.77 1.14
C LEU A 143 12.45 4.94 0.17
N MET A 144 13.09 4.03 -0.55
CA MET A 144 12.43 3.14 -1.49
C MET A 144 12.07 1.82 -0.81
N VAL A 145 10.79 1.46 -0.81
CA VAL A 145 10.30 0.18 -0.29
C VAL A 145 10.16 -0.83 -1.43
N THR A 146 10.72 -2.02 -1.26
CA THR A 146 10.59 -3.11 -2.24
C THR A 146 10.03 -4.37 -1.57
N GLY A 147 9.60 -5.33 -2.39
CA GLY A 147 9.18 -6.65 -1.90
C GLY A 147 10.35 -7.54 -1.48
N GLY A 148 10.07 -8.82 -1.29
CA GLY A 148 11.08 -9.85 -1.04
C GLY A 148 11.62 -10.48 -2.33
N GLY A 149 12.67 -11.28 -2.18
CA GLY A 149 13.39 -11.92 -3.29
C GLY A 149 14.72 -11.24 -3.58
N VAL A 150 15.56 -11.90 -4.39
CA VAL A 150 16.87 -11.33 -4.81
C VAL A 150 16.76 -10.79 -6.23
N GLY A 151 16.56 -11.66 -7.22
CA GLY A 151 16.45 -11.25 -8.64
C GLY A 151 15.34 -10.23 -8.88
N SER A 152 14.11 -10.55 -8.45
CA SER A 152 12.96 -9.64 -8.58
C SER A 152 13.18 -8.27 -7.95
N VAL A 153 13.89 -8.21 -6.82
CA VAL A 153 14.22 -6.94 -6.16
C VAL A 153 15.27 -6.18 -6.96
N ILE A 154 16.31 -6.84 -7.45
CA ILE A 154 17.37 -6.22 -8.25
C ILE A 154 16.79 -5.59 -9.52
N ASP A 155 15.97 -6.33 -10.24
CA ASP A 155 15.34 -5.87 -11.48
C ASP A 155 14.43 -4.67 -11.21
N ALA A 156 13.54 -4.79 -10.21
CA ALA A 156 12.57 -3.76 -9.90
C ALA A 156 13.23 -2.47 -9.37
N VAL A 157 14.25 -2.59 -8.51
CA VAL A 157 15.00 -1.42 -8.02
C VAL A 157 15.76 -0.76 -9.15
N SER A 158 16.46 -1.52 -10.01
CA SER A 158 17.21 -0.95 -11.14
C SER A 158 16.33 -0.13 -12.07
N MET A 159 15.15 -0.67 -12.42
CA MET A 159 14.18 0.04 -13.26
C MET A 159 13.64 1.31 -12.58
N ASN A 160 13.26 1.24 -11.30
CA ASN A 160 12.70 2.39 -10.60
C ASN A 160 13.75 3.48 -10.35
N LEU A 161 14.98 3.08 -10.02
CA LEU A 161 16.10 3.98 -9.71
C LEU A 161 16.50 4.84 -10.92
N ALA A 162 16.34 4.33 -12.14
CA ALA A 162 16.62 5.09 -13.36
C ALA A 162 15.85 6.43 -13.39
N LEU A 163 14.55 6.40 -13.08
CA LEU A 163 13.72 7.61 -13.07
C LEU A 163 14.08 8.56 -11.91
N TYR A 164 14.43 8.02 -10.74
CA TYR A 164 14.91 8.85 -9.62
C TYR A 164 16.21 9.57 -9.97
N ARG A 165 17.13 8.91 -10.68
CA ARG A 165 18.38 9.52 -11.17
C ARG A 165 18.11 10.58 -12.23
N GLU A 166 17.22 10.31 -13.17
CA GLU A 166 16.83 11.27 -14.23
C GLU A 166 16.25 12.56 -13.64
N GLU A 167 15.37 12.45 -12.65
CA GLU A 167 14.76 13.60 -11.97
C GLU A 167 15.69 14.27 -10.94
N GLY A 168 16.87 13.69 -10.66
CA GLY A 168 17.80 14.20 -9.65
C GLY A 168 17.32 14.02 -8.21
N ALA A 169 16.41 13.09 -7.95
CA ALA A 169 15.90 12.77 -6.62
C ALA A 169 16.81 11.74 -5.91
N GLU A 170 17.23 12.08 -4.69
CA GLU A 170 18.25 11.31 -3.98
C GLU A 170 17.66 10.12 -3.21
N VAL A 171 17.87 8.91 -3.71
CA VAL A 171 17.58 7.67 -2.96
C VAL A 171 18.69 7.41 -1.96
N ARG A 172 18.32 7.35 -0.67
CA ARG A 172 19.24 7.17 0.47
C ARG A 172 19.09 5.82 1.16
N LEU A 173 17.93 5.18 1.02
CA LEU A 173 17.62 3.94 1.71
C LEU A 173 16.71 3.03 0.88
N LEU A 174 17.10 1.77 0.76
CA LEU A 174 16.27 0.68 0.24
C LEU A 174 15.80 -0.19 1.40
N VAL A 175 14.47 -0.28 1.58
CA VAL A 175 13.84 -1.14 2.58
C VAL A 175 13.25 -2.37 1.90
N VAL A 176 13.85 -3.53 2.17
CA VAL A 176 13.42 -4.83 1.63
C VAL A 176 12.34 -5.38 2.54
N ASN A 177 11.08 -5.28 2.12
CA ASN A 177 9.92 -5.66 2.91
C ASN A 177 9.40 -7.06 2.53
N LYS A 178 8.47 -7.61 3.32
CA LYS A 178 7.87 -8.93 3.10
C LYS A 178 8.91 -10.06 3.01
N LEU A 179 9.95 -9.99 3.84
CA LEU A 179 11.02 -10.99 3.88
C LEU A 179 10.50 -12.32 4.44
N ILE A 180 10.85 -13.44 3.80
CA ILE A 180 10.60 -14.77 4.38
C ILE A 180 11.53 -14.92 5.57
N ARG A 181 10.98 -15.19 6.76
CA ARG A 181 11.72 -15.16 8.04
C ARG A 181 12.98 -16.02 8.00
N GLU A 182 12.87 -17.23 7.45
CA GLU A 182 13.96 -18.22 7.37
C GLU A 182 15.03 -17.82 6.36
N LYS A 183 14.70 -16.95 5.39
CA LYS A 183 15.61 -16.50 4.33
C LYS A 183 16.10 -15.07 4.53
N ARG A 184 15.61 -14.36 5.56
CA ARG A 184 15.81 -12.92 5.79
C ARG A 184 17.27 -12.51 5.65
N ASP A 185 18.14 -13.10 6.46
CA ASP A 185 19.54 -12.69 6.55
C ASP A 185 20.30 -13.00 5.25
N LYS A 186 20.04 -14.18 4.66
CA LYS A 186 20.60 -14.55 3.36
C LYS A 186 20.17 -13.58 2.26
N THR A 187 18.88 -13.23 2.19
CA THR A 187 18.36 -12.29 1.19
C THR A 187 18.96 -10.90 1.37
N LEU A 188 19.02 -10.38 2.59
CA LEU A 188 19.59 -9.06 2.86
C LEU A 188 21.08 -9.01 2.51
N HIS A 189 21.85 -10.03 2.89
CA HIS A 189 23.27 -10.10 2.55
C HIS A 189 23.51 -10.06 1.04
N GLN A 190 22.75 -10.84 0.26
CA GLN A 190 22.88 -10.86 -1.20
C GLN A 190 22.51 -9.50 -1.83
N LEU A 191 21.46 -8.85 -1.33
CA LEU A 191 21.05 -7.53 -1.83
C LEU A 191 22.06 -6.43 -1.45
N GLN A 192 22.64 -6.48 -0.26
CA GLN A 192 23.71 -5.57 0.16
C GLN A 192 24.95 -5.71 -0.72
N LEU A 193 25.31 -6.94 -1.12
CA LEU A 193 26.40 -7.16 -2.07
C LEU A 193 26.05 -6.62 -3.46
N ALA A 194 24.84 -6.90 -3.96
CA ALA A 194 24.38 -6.46 -5.28
C ALA A 194 24.37 -4.93 -5.41
N PHE A 195 24.01 -4.21 -4.35
CA PHE A 195 23.91 -2.75 -4.33
C PHE A 195 25.07 -2.05 -3.62
N ARG A 196 26.22 -2.71 -3.41
CA ARG A 196 27.35 -2.15 -2.66
C ARG A 196 27.90 -0.83 -3.25
N GLY A 197 27.78 -0.64 -4.56
CA GLY A 197 28.24 0.56 -5.27
C GLY A 197 27.20 1.69 -5.34
N GLU A 198 25.99 1.46 -4.83
CA GLU A 198 24.93 2.46 -4.85
C GLU A 198 25.04 3.44 -3.67
N PRO A 199 24.58 4.69 -3.81
CA PRO A 199 24.67 5.71 -2.77
C PRO A 199 23.68 5.50 -1.61
N PHE A 200 22.86 4.45 -1.64
CA PHE A 200 21.88 4.13 -0.61
C PHE A 200 22.26 2.90 0.21
N ALA A 201 21.81 2.88 1.46
CA ALA A 201 21.91 1.68 2.30
C ALA A 201 20.77 0.69 2.00
N VAL A 202 21.03 -0.61 2.18
CA VAL A 202 20.01 -1.66 2.09
C VAL A 202 19.72 -2.21 3.49
N ILE A 203 18.46 -2.11 3.92
CA ILE A 203 17.99 -2.61 5.21
C ILE A 203 16.77 -3.52 5.06
N GLY A 204 16.53 -4.36 6.06
CA GLY A 204 15.34 -5.21 6.13
C GLY A 204 14.15 -4.49 6.76
N GLY A 205 13.02 -4.52 6.06
CA GLY A 205 11.70 -4.16 6.59
C GLY A 205 11.06 -5.32 7.36
N TYR A 206 9.74 -5.43 7.26
CA TYR A 206 8.98 -6.49 7.91
C TYR A 206 9.19 -7.85 7.25
N ASN A 207 9.08 -8.90 8.05
CA ASN A 207 8.88 -10.23 7.50
C ASN A 207 7.47 -10.33 6.88
N TYR A 208 7.29 -11.26 5.95
CA TYR A 208 5.97 -11.60 5.45
C TYR A 208 5.09 -12.06 6.61
N GLN A 209 3.95 -11.40 6.78
CA GLN A 209 2.97 -11.69 7.82
C GLN A 209 1.60 -11.86 7.12
N PRO A 210 0.99 -13.05 7.11
CA PRO A 210 -0.29 -13.29 6.45
C PRO A 210 -1.38 -12.30 6.88
N VAL A 211 -1.41 -11.93 8.16
CA VAL A 211 -2.36 -10.96 8.73
C VAL A 211 -2.27 -9.57 8.10
N LEU A 212 -1.09 -9.17 7.60
CA LEU A 212 -0.87 -7.89 6.92
C LEU A 212 -0.96 -8.00 5.40
N ALA A 213 -0.68 -9.19 4.85
CA ALA A 213 -0.56 -9.39 3.42
C ALA A 213 -1.89 -9.78 2.75
N ASN A 214 -2.79 -10.41 3.49
CA ASN A 214 -3.97 -11.04 2.93
C ASN A 214 -5.23 -10.16 3.09
N PRO A 215 -6.18 -10.23 2.15
CA PRO A 215 -7.38 -9.41 2.20
C PRO A 215 -8.36 -9.91 3.25
N THR A 216 -9.18 -8.99 3.78
CA THR A 216 -10.39 -9.35 4.52
C THR A 216 -11.53 -9.73 3.57
N LEU A 217 -12.54 -10.45 4.07
CA LEU A 217 -13.77 -10.71 3.30
C LEU A 217 -14.42 -9.42 2.80
N LYS A 218 -14.46 -8.37 3.64
CA LYS A 218 -14.92 -7.03 3.24
C LYS A 218 -14.13 -6.49 2.04
N ARG A 219 -12.81 -6.66 2.02
CA ARG A 219 -11.98 -6.21 0.89
C ARG A 219 -12.28 -6.99 -0.37
N VAL A 220 -12.46 -8.30 -0.28
CA VAL A 220 -12.84 -9.16 -1.41
C VAL A 220 -14.20 -8.73 -1.97
N ALA A 221 -15.21 -8.60 -1.11
CA ALA A 221 -16.56 -8.17 -1.48
C ALA A 221 -16.56 -6.81 -2.22
N ASN A 222 -15.82 -5.83 -1.69
CA ASN A 222 -15.67 -4.51 -2.33
C ASN A 222 -15.03 -4.57 -3.71
N VAL A 223 -14.03 -5.45 -3.91
CA VAL A 223 -13.36 -5.61 -5.21
C VAL A 223 -14.28 -6.28 -6.23
N LEU A 224 -15.09 -7.24 -5.79
CA LEU A 224 -16.04 -7.95 -6.65
C LEU A 224 -17.34 -7.16 -6.88
N GLY A 225 -17.59 -6.08 -6.14
CA GLY A 225 -18.83 -5.32 -6.22
C GLY A 225 -20.05 -6.09 -5.70
N VAL A 226 -19.85 -7.02 -4.77
CA VAL A 226 -20.90 -7.87 -4.20
C VAL A 226 -21.13 -7.53 -2.74
N GLU A 227 -22.38 -7.68 -2.28
CA GLU A 227 -22.69 -7.62 -0.86
C GLU A 227 -22.39 -8.95 -0.18
N LEU A 228 -21.72 -8.91 0.97
CA LEU A 228 -21.49 -10.10 1.77
C LEU A 228 -22.81 -10.53 2.45
N THR A 229 -23.23 -11.76 2.16
CA THR A 229 -24.38 -12.41 2.79
C THR A 229 -23.90 -13.32 3.92
N GLY A 230 -24.66 -13.38 5.02
CA GLY A 230 -24.30 -14.16 6.22
C GLY A 230 -23.91 -13.30 7.43
N ASN A 231 -22.93 -13.75 8.22
CA ASN A 231 -22.54 -13.09 9.46
C ASN A 231 -21.72 -11.82 9.21
N ARG A 232 -22.33 -10.66 9.47
CA ARG A 232 -21.68 -9.35 9.31
C ARG A 232 -20.55 -9.11 10.33
N ASP A 233 -20.52 -9.83 11.45
CA ASP A 233 -19.45 -9.72 12.43
C ASP A 233 -18.12 -10.30 11.91
N GLU A 234 -18.17 -11.16 10.90
CA GLU A 234 -16.99 -11.78 10.27
C GLU A 234 -16.46 -10.99 9.06
N LEU A 235 -16.97 -9.78 8.79
CA LEU A 235 -16.52 -8.94 7.66
C LEU A 235 -14.99 -8.70 7.64
N MET A 236 -14.39 -8.61 8.82
CA MET A 236 -12.95 -8.37 8.99
C MET A 236 -12.12 -9.65 9.03
N ARG A 237 -12.74 -10.83 8.85
CA ARG A 237 -12.03 -12.11 8.75
C ARG A 237 -11.09 -12.10 7.55
N ILE A 238 -9.85 -12.53 7.79
CA ILE A 238 -8.77 -12.51 6.80
C ILE A 238 -8.77 -13.83 6.03
N VAL A 239 -8.75 -13.74 4.71
CA VAL A 239 -8.69 -14.91 3.84
C VAL A 239 -7.24 -15.38 3.74
N HIS A 240 -6.91 -16.55 4.28
CA HIS A 240 -5.54 -17.08 4.18
C HIS A 240 -5.29 -17.93 2.95
N HIS A 241 -6.32 -18.61 2.47
CA HIS A 241 -6.21 -19.52 1.35
C HIS A 241 -7.37 -19.29 0.39
N VAL A 242 -7.12 -19.43 -0.90
CA VAL A 242 -8.17 -19.42 -1.93
C VAL A 242 -8.15 -20.79 -2.58
N GLN A 243 -9.30 -21.44 -2.65
CA GLN A 243 -9.43 -22.78 -3.21
C GLN A 243 -10.54 -22.81 -4.25
N ILE A 244 -10.28 -23.42 -5.40
CA ILE A 244 -11.29 -23.64 -6.43
C ILE A 244 -12.05 -24.93 -6.12
N GLY A 245 -13.37 -24.86 -5.98
CA GLY A 245 -14.27 -25.97 -5.67
C GLY A 245 -14.54 -26.95 -6.83
N ALA A 246 -13.60 -27.08 -7.77
CA ALA A 246 -13.77 -27.86 -9.01
C ALA A 246 -13.52 -29.37 -8.83
N ALA A 247 -12.72 -29.78 -7.83
CA ALA A 247 -12.46 -31.20 -7.57
C ALA A 247 -13.68 -31.89 -6.92
N ALA A 248 -13.69 -33.22 -6.82
CA ALA A 248 -14.73 -33.95 -6.09
C ALA A 248 -14.90 -33.42 -4.66
N THR A 249 -16.14 -33.42 -4.13
CA THR A 249 -16.48 -32.78 -2.84
C THR A 249 -15.57 -33.22 -1.70
N GLN A 250 -15.30 -34.54 -1.58
CA GLN A 250 -14.36 -35.06 -0.57
C GLN A 250 -12.99 -34.40 -0.68
N ARG A 251 -12.45 -34.30 -1.90
CA ARG A 251 -11.14 -33.68 -2.14
C ARG A 251 -11.14 -32.19 -1.80
N VAL A 252 -12.26 -31.49 -2.04
CA VAL A 252 -12.40 -30.09 -1.65
C VAL A 252 -12.32 -29.95 -0.13
N VAL A 253 -13.02 -30.81 0.60
CA VAL A 253 -13.03 -30.83 2.07
C VAL A 253 -11.65 -31.18 2.65
N ASP A 254 -10.98 -32.20 2.10
CA ASP A 254 -9.65 -32.63 2.57
C ASP A 254 -8.57 -31.56 2.41
N LEU A 255 -8.77 -30.63 1.48
CA LEU A 255 -7.84 -29.53 1.19
C LEU A 255 -8.14 -28.24 1.96
N LEU A 256 -9.21 -28.21 2.76
CA LEU A 256 -9.55 -27.03 3.56
C LEU A 256 -8.42 -26.70 4.53
N GLN A 257 -8.07 -25.43 4.58
CA GLN A 257 -7.07 -24.86 5.47
C GLN A 257 -7.73 -23.74 6.27
N SER A 258 -7.05 -23.21 7.29
CA SER A 258 -7.61 -22.16 8.13
C SER A 258 -7.94 -20.91 7.31
N ASN A 259 -9.19 -20.45 7.35
CA ASN A 259 -9.67 -19.27 6.60
C ASN A 259 -9.55 -19.39 5.06
N THR A 260 -9.93 -20.54 4.51
CA THR A 260 -10.11 -20.75 3.07
C THR A 260 -11.36 -20.03 2.54
N LEU A 261 -11.18 -19.19 1.53
CA LEU A 261 -12.25 -18.71 0.64
C LEU A 261 -12.39 -19.68 -0.53
N LEU A 262 -13.57 -20.26 -0.70
CA LEU A 262 -13.84 -21.19 -1.80
C LEU A 262 -14.48 -20.48 -2.97
N LEU A 263 -13.94 -20.70 -4.17
CA LEU A 263 -14.55 -20.29 -5.43
C LEU A 263 -15.40 -21.47 -5.94
N VAL A 264 -16.73 -21.33 -5.91
CA VAL A 264 -17.66 -22.41 -6.20
C VAL A 264 -18.65 -21.97 -7.27
N THR A 265 -18.84 -22.77 -8.30
CA THR A 265 -19.88 -22.51 -9.31
C THR A 265 -21.25 -22.83 -8.73
N SER A 266 -22.27 -22.03 -9.08
CA SER A 266 -23.65 -22.21 -8.59
C SER A 266 -24.27 -23.56 -8.98
N SER A 267 -23.69 -24.29 -9.94
CA SER A 267 -24.12 -25.63 -10.36
C SER A 267 -23.65 -26.77 -9.45
N ARG A 268 -22.84 -26.47 -8.43
CA ARG A 268 -22.26 -27.46 -7.52
C ARG A 268 -23.07 -27.54 -6.22
N ASP A 269 -24.36 -27.81 -6.37
CA ASP A 269 -25.33 -27.82 -5.28
C ASP A 269 -24.90 -28.76 -4.14
N GLU A 270 -24.34 -29.92 -4.47
CA GLU A 270 -23.83 -30.89 -3.52
C GLU A 270 -22.67 -30.35 -2.68
N LEU A 271 -21.78 -29.57 -3.29
CA LEU A 271 -20.66 -28.95 -2.59
C LEU A 271 -21.14 -27.78 -1.73
N LEU A 272 -22.06 -26.96 -2.24
CA LEU A 272 -22.65 -25.86 -1.47
C LEU A 272 -23.36 -26.37 -0.21
N VAL A 273 -24.19 -27.41 -0.34
CA VAL A 273 -24.89 -28.05 0.79
C VAL A 273 -23.88 -28.67 1.77
N THR A 274 -22.86 -29.35 1.26
CA THR A 274 -21.81 -29.94 2.11
C THR A 274 -21.08 -28.85 2.90
N LEU A 275 -20.63 -27.78 2.25
CA LEU A 275 -19.90 -26.69 2.89
C LEU A 275 -20.76 -25.92 3.90
N ALA A 276 -22.03 -25.68 3.59
CA ALA A 276 -22.97 -25.07 4.52
C ALA A 276 -23.14 -25.94 5.79
N THR A 277 -23.23 -27.26 5.61
CA THR A 277 -23.31 -28.22 6.73
C THR A 277 -22.04 -28.20 7.57
N LEU A 278 -20.87 -28.30 6.92
CA LEU A 278 -19.57 -28.24 7.60
C LEU A 278 -19.36 -26.92 8.35
N TYR A 279 -19.82 -25.79 7.81
CA TYR A 279 -19.67 -24.49 8.48
C TYR A 279 -20.38 -24.43 9.85
N THR A 280 -21.42 -25.25 10.07
CA THR A 280 -22.09 -25.35 11.38
C THR A 280 -21.29 -26.15 12.40
N MET A 281 -20.30 -26.93 11.96
CA MET A 281 -19.45 -27.76 12.82
C MET A 281 -18.28 -26.93 13.35
N PRO A 282 -18.03 -26.91 14.68
CA PRO A 282 -16.95 -26.11 15.27
C PRO A 282 -15.55 -26.39 14.71
N GLU A 283 -15.29 -27.62 14.27
CA GLU A 283 -14.00 -28.04 13.72
C GLU A 283 -13.74 -27.48 12.31
N TYR A 284 -14.78 -27.28 11.49
CA TYR A 284 -14.66 -26.80 10.10
C TYR A 284 -14.93 -25.29 9.96
N ARG A 285 -15.67 -24.69 10.89
CA ARG A 285 -15.92 -23.24 10.93
C ARG A 285 -14.64 -22.37 10.83
N PRO A 286 -13.53 -22.66 11.54
CA PRO A 286 -12.30 -21.87 11.38
C PRO A 286 -11.62 -22.09 10.02
N LEU A 287 -11.93 -23.18 9.32
CA LEU A 287 -11.38 -23.50 8.01
C LEU A 287 -12.09 -22.74 6.88
N ILE A 288 -13.40 -22.58 6.96
CA ILE A 288 -14.17 -21.92 5.89
C ILE A 288 -14.33 -20.43 6.22
N ALA A 289 -13.65 -19.56 5.47
CA ALA A 289 -13.82 -18.11 5.58
C ALA A 289 -15.07 -17.63 4.83
N GLY A 290 -15.37 -18.20 3.68
CA GLY A 290 -16.52 -17.82 2.87
C GLY A 290 -16.55 -18.55 1.53
N LEU A 291 -17.62 -18.31 0.77
CA LEU A 291 -17.83 -18.84 -0.57
C LEU A 291 -18.02 -17.65 -1.54
N VAL A 292 -17.50 -17.78 -2.76
CA VAL A 292 -17.70 -16.85 -3.89
C VAL A 292 -18.08 -17.65 -5.13
#